data_AF-A0A2V8VAK8-F1
#
_entry.id   AF-A0A2V8VAK8-F1
#
_cell.length_a   1.000
_cell.length_b   1.000
_cell.length_c   1.000
_cell.angle_alpha   90.00
_cell.angle_beta   90.00
_cell.angle_gamma   90.00
#
_symmetry.space_group_name_H-M   'P 1'
#
loop_
_entity.id
_entity.type
_entity.pdbx_description
1 polymer ?
#
loop_
_entity_poly.entity_id
_entity_poly.type
_entity_poly.pdbx_seq_one_letter_code
_entity_poly.pdbx_strand_id
1 'polypeptide(L)'
;MTDALNVLMRWMHITSVVVLVGGVLYARLVIVPAIASLPAGQQDSLSDAMAARYRSLLYLAMLLLTGTGIYNMVMNLGRGP
;
A
#
# COMPACT_ATOMS: atom_id res chain seq x y z
N MET A 1 -20.30 18.08 -11.24
CA MET A 1 -20.23 16.59 -11.14
C MET A 1 -18.80 16.05 -11.26
N THR A 2 -17.87 16.77 -11.90
CA THR A 2 -16.45 16.39 -12.02
C THR A 2 -15.64 16.55 -10.72
N ASP A 3 -16.02 17.47 -9.84
CA ASP A 3 -15.25 17.79 -8.62
C ASP A 3 -15.25 16.64 -7.61
N ALA A 4 -16.40 15.98 -7.43
CA ALA A 4 -16.52 14.84 -6.52
C ALA A 4 -15.63 13.65 -6.96
N LEU A 5 -15.55 13.41 -8.27
CA LEU A 5 -14.73 12.35 -8.87
C LEU A 5 -13.23 12.65 -8.69
N ASN A 6 -12.83 13.91 -8.83
CA ASN A 6 -11.47 14.36 -8.56
C ASN A 6 -11.07 14.20 -7.08
N VAL A 7 -11.94 14.58 -6.15
CA VAL A 7 -11.69 14.40 -4.71
C VAL A 7 -11.57 12.91 -4.38
N LEU A 8 -12.45 12.08 -4.92
CA LEU A 8 -12.45 10.64 -4.69
C LEU A 8 -11.17 9.97 -5.22
N MET A 9 -10.70 10.34 -6.41
CA MET A 9 -9.43 9.85 -6.95
C MET A 9 -8.22 10.26 -6.11
N ARG A 10 -8.22 11.50 -5.59
CA ARG A 10 -7.13 11.99 -4.72
C ARG A 10 -7.11 11.23 -3.39
N TRP A 11 -8.29 11.00 -2.80
CA TRP A 11 -8.41 10.19 -1.59
C TRP A 11 -7.99 8.75 -1.83
N MET A 12 -8.43 8.12 -2.93
CA MET A 12 -8.04 6.76 -3.30
C MET A 12 -6.53 6.62 -3.53
N HIS A 13 -5.90 7.63 -4.13
CA HIS A 13 -4.45 7.69 -4.29
C HIS A 13 -3.72 7.77 -2.93
N ILE A 14 -4.15 8.69 -2.07
CA ILE A 14 -3.57 8.90 -0.73
C ILE A 14 -3.73 7.64 0.12
N THR A 15 -4.91 7.03 0.17
CA THR A 15 -5.14 5.80 0.94
C THR A 15 -4.30 4.64 0.42
N SER A 16 -4.09 4.55 -0.90
CA SER A 16 -3.20 3.53 -1.49
C SER A 16 -1.75 3.71 -1.04
N VAL A 17 -1.21 4.94 -1.06
CA VAL A 17 0.13 5.24 -0.51
C VAL A 17 0.20 4.90 0.97
N VAL A 18 -0.81 5.29 1.76
CA VAL A 18 -0.82 5.06 3.21
C VAL A 18 -0.83 3.56 3.53
N VAL A 19 -1.60 2.75 2.80
CA VAL A 19 -1.64 1.29 2.98
C VAL A 19 -0.31 0.65 2.56
N LEU A 20 0.29 1.12 1.46
CA LEU A 20 1.55 0.59 0.95
C LEU A 20 2.72 0.93 1.89
N VAL A 21 2.93 2.22 2.14
CA VAL A 21 4.04 2.72 2.97
C VAL A 21 3.82 2.34 4.42
N GLY A 22 2.60 2.50 4.94
CA GLY A 22 2.26 2.16 6.31
C GLY A 22 2.41 0.66 6.59
N GLY A 23 1.99 -0.21 5.67
CA GLY A 23 2.16 -1.64 5.85
C GLY A 23 3.61 -2.11 5.73
N VAL A 24 4.43 -1.50 4.86
CA VAL A 24 5.89 -1.75 4.81
C VAL A 24 6.58 -1.29 6.09
N LEU A 25 6.25 -0.09 6.59
CA LEU A 25 6.79 0.42 7.84
C LEU A 25 6.36 -0.44 9.04
N TYR A 26 5.10 -0.85 9.11
CA TYR A 26 4.60 -1.74 10.15
C TYR A 26 5.28 -3.11 10.10
N ALA A 27 5.45 -3.69 8.91
CA ALA A 27 6.16 -4.94 8.74
C ALA A 27 7.61 -4.84 9.25
N ARG A 28 8.32 -3.77 8.89
CA ARG A 28 9.72 -3.56 9.29
C ARG A 28 9.90 -3.20 10.76
N LEU A 29 9.07 -2.32 11.29
CA LEU A 29 9.24 -1.73 12.62
C LEU A 29 8.53 -2.50 13.73
N VAL A 30 7.50 -3.29 13.40
CA VAL A 30 6.69 -4.02 14.38
C VAL A 30 6.79 -5.52 14.16
N ILE A 31 6.53 -6.01 12.94
CA ILE A 31 6.48 -7.47 12.69
C ILE A 31 7.86 -8.12 12.78
N VAL A 32 8.89 -7.58 12.11
CA VAL A 32 10.26 -8.12 12.17
C VAL A 32 10.78 -8.24 13.61
N PRO A 33 10.74 -7.18 14.45
CA PRO A 33 11.19 -7.31 15.84
C PRO A 33 10.26 -8.22 16.68
N ALA A 34 8.95 -8.24 16.41
CA ALA A 34 8.04 -9.16 17.08
C ALA A 34 8.40 -10.62 16.77
N ILE A 35 8.66 -10.96 15.51
CA ILE A 35 9.07 -12.32 15.10
C ILE A 35 10.43 -12.68 15.71
N ALA A 36 11.38 -11.75 15.76
CA ALA A 36 12.68 -11.98 16.38
C ALA A 36 12.59 -12.31 17.89
N SER A 37 11.49 -11.92 18.55
CA SER A 37 11.23 -12.26 19.96
C SER A 37 10.65 -13.67 20.19
N LEU A 38 10.26 -14.41 19.12
CA LEU A 38 9.74 -15.77 19.26
C LEU A 38 10.86 -16.82 19.45
N PRO A 39 10.55 -17.98 20.06
CA PRO A 39 11.48 -19.12 20.14
C PRO A 39 11.95 -19.61 18.77
N ALA A 40 13.20 -20.08 18.69
CA ALA A 40 13.78 -20.65 17.49
C ALA A 40 12.92 -21.83 16.97
N GLY A 41 12.49 -21.77 15.71
CA GLY A 41 11.68 -22.79 15.05
C GLY A 41 10.24 -22.37 14.68
N GLN A 42 9.70 -21.29 15.26
CA GLN A 42 8.38 -20.74 14.87
C GLN A 42 8.46 -19.44 14.05
N GLN A 43 9.66 -18.86 13.94
CA GLN A 43 9.88 -17.58 13.27
C GLN A 43 9.65 -17.65 11.76
N ASP A 44 10.22 -18.66 11.10
CA ASP A 44 10.17 -18.80 9.64
C ASP A 44 8.74 -19.08 9.16
N SER A 45 8.05 -20.04 9.79
CA SER A 45 6.68 -20.40 9.42
C SER A 45 5.67 -19.25 9.61
N LEU A 46 5.84 -18.45 10.67
CA LEU A 46 5.00 -17.29 10.93
C LEU A 46 5.30 -16.15 9.94
N SER A 47 6.58 -15.90 9.64
CA SER A 47 6.99 -14.88 8.67
C SER A 47 6.46 -15.17 7.27
N ASP A 48 6.53 -16.42 6.81
CA ASP A 48 6.03 -16.83 5.49
C ASP A 48 4.50 -16.71 5.40
N ALA A 49 3.78 -17.13 6.45
CA ALA A 49 2.33 -17.00 6.50
C ALA A 49 1.87 -15.52 6.48
N MET A 50 2.59 -14.64 7.16
CA MET A 50 2.33 -13.20 7.14
C MET A 50 2.66 -12.58 5.77
N ALA A 51 3.80 -12.93 5.18
CA ALA A 51 4.20 -12.44 3.87
C ALA A 51 3.21 -12.88 2.77
N ALA A 52 2.74 -14.12 2.80
CA ALA A 52 1.76 -14.64 1.85
C ALA A 52 0.44 -13.85 1.90
N ARG A 53 -0.07 -13.52 3.10
CA ARG A 53 -1.28 -12.70 3.26
C ARG A 53 -1.08 -11.25 2.83
N TYR A 54 0.05 -10.65 3.20
CA TYR A 54 0.32 -9.25 2.88
C TYR A 54 0.60 -9.02 1.40
N ARG A 55 1.17 -10.00 0.68
CA ARG A 55 1.42 -9.93 -0.77
C ARG A 55 0.19 -9.53 -1.59
N SER A 56 -0.96 -10.16 -1.33
CA SER A 56 -2.20 -9.84 -2.06
C SER A 56 -2.62 -8.37 -1.84
N LEU A 57 -2.53 -7.91 -0.59
CA LEU A 57 -2.88 -6.55 -0.20
C LEU A 57 -1.88 -5.52 -0.76
N LEU A 58 -0.58 -5.86 -0.80
CA LEU A 58 0.47 -5.09 -1.48
C LEU A 58 0.20 -4.91 -2.96
N TYR A 59 -0.09 -5.99 -3.69
CA TYR A 59 -0.37 -5.92 -5.12
C TYR A 59 -1.62 -5.09 -5.42
N LEU A 60 -2.67 -5.22 -4.59
CA LEU A 60 -3.87 -4.41 -4.71
C LEU A 60 -3.58 -2.92 -4.45
N ALA A 61 -2.79 -2.61 -3.42
CA ALA A 61 -2.36 -1.24 -3.12
C ALA A 61 -1.46 -0.66 -4.23
N MET A 62 -0.53 -1.43 -4.78
CA MET A 62 0.31 -1.03 -5.92
C MET A 62 -0.52 -0.74 -7.18
N LEU A 63 -1.51 -1.60 -7.47
CA LEU A 63 -2.38 -1.45 -8.64
C LEU A 63 -3.26 -0.21 -8.51
N LEU A 64 -3.88 0.01 -7.34
CA LEU A 64 -4.66 1.22 -7.07
C LEU A 64 -3.78 2.47 -7.11
N LEU A 65 -2.58 2.42 -6.52
CA LEU A 65 -1.65 3.54 -6.49
C LEU A 65 -1.23 3.95 -7.91
N THR A 66 -0.85 2.97 -8.72
CA THR A 66 -0.41 3.17 -10.10
C THR A 66 -1.57 3.64 -10.98
N GLY A 67 -2.74 3.00 -10.88
CA GLY A 67 -3.92 3.37 -11.65
C GLY A 67 -4.42 4.79 -11.33
N THR A 68 -4.51 5.14 -10.04
CA THR A 68 -4.91 6.49 -9.61
C THR A 68 -3.86 7.55 -9.96
N GLY A 69 -2.57 7.22 -9.85
CA GLY A 69 -1.47 8.10 -10.23
C GLY A 69 -1.47 8.42 -11.73
N ILE A 70 -1.65 7.41 -12.58
CA ILE A 70 -1.77 7.58 -14.04
C ILE A 70 -3.01 8.42 -14.39
N TYR A 71 -4.16 8.10 -13.79
CA TYR A 71 -5.39 8.87 -14.03
C TYR A 71 -5.22 10.35 -13.66
N ASN A 72 -4.65 10.64 -12.49
CA ASN A 72 -4.39 12.00 -12.04
C ASN A 72 -3.36 12.71 -12.93
N MET A 73 -2.31 12.01 -13.38
CA MET A 73 -1.33 12.56 -14.31
C MET A 73 -1.98 12.93 -15.64
N VAL A 74 -2.75 12.04 -16.27
CA VAL A 74 -3.44 12.31 -17.54
C VAL A 74 -4.44 13.45 -17.41
N MET A 75 -5.18 13.49 -16.29
CA MET A 75 -6.24 14.48 -16.09
C MET A 75 -5.71 15.87 -15.70
N ASN A 76 -4.55 15.94 -15.03
CA ASN A 76 -3.87 17.21 -14.73
C ASN A 76 -2.90 17.67 -15.83
N LEU A 77 -2.29 16.77 -16.63
CA LEU A 77 -1.43 17.16 -17.76
C LEU A 77 -2.20 17.90 -18.86
N GLY A 78 -3.50 17.65 -19.00
CA GLY A 78 -4.37 18.36 -19.95
C GLY A 78 -4.67 19.82 -19.55
N ARG A 79 -4.32 20.24 -18.33
CA ARG A 79 -4.33 21.63 -17.88
C ARG A 79 -2.89 22.13 -17.82
N GLY A 80 -2.38 22.58 -18.97
CA GLY A 80 -1.20 23.43 -18.98
C GLY A 80 -1.40 24.68 -18.11
N PRO A 81 -0.31 25.31 -17.63
CA PRO A 81 -0.37 26.51 -16.79
C PRO A 81 -1.21 27.64 -17.42
#